data_AF-A0A6G7ZWE1-F1
#
_entry.id   AF-A0A6G7ZWE1-F1
#
_cell.length_a   1.000
_cell.length_b   1.000
_cell.length_c   1.000
_cell.angle_alpha   90.00
_cell.angle_beta   90.00
_cell.angle_gamma   90.00
#
_symmetry.space_group_name_H-M   'P 1'
#
loop_
_entity.id
_entity.type
_entity.pdbx_description
1 polymer ?
#
loop_
_entity_poly.entity_id
_entity_poly.type
_entity_poly.pdbx_seq_one_letter_code
_entity_poly.pdbx_strand_id
1 'polypeptide(L)'
;MSIFPAFLIISGIKDRDTWPAAVAVCLLFLSLFGFFSLGWARLRRANATQPILATEIDRVRQLLIGPIGPAVAWFVGTFLVIIAFVVASALFWPAA
;
A
#
# COMPACT_ATOMS: atom_id res chain seq x y z
N MET A 1 1.97 8.61 14.93
CA MET A 1 0.89 7.61 14.98
C MET A 1 1.17 6.47 13.97
N SER A 2 2.24 5.69 14.17
CA SER A 2 2.62 4.55 13.29
C SER A 2 2.88 3.26 14.06
N ILE A 3 2.39 3.18 15.30
CA ILE A 3 2.70 2.10 16.25
C ILE A 3 1.86 0.83 15.94
N PHE A 4 0.70 1.00 15.29
CA PHE A 4 -0.26 -0.08 15.08
C PHE A 4 0.20 -1.22 14.13
N PRO A 5 0.80 -0.96 12.95
CA PRO A 5 1.28 -2.06 12.10
C PRO A 5 2.48 -2.77 12.72
N ALA A 6 3.38 -2.06 13.40
CA ALA A 6 4.54 -2.66 14.06
C ALA A 6 4.11 -3.65 15.16
N PHE A 7 3.10 -3.31 15.96
CA PHE A 7 2.58 -4.21 16.99
C PHE A 7 1.88 -5.44 16.43
N LEU A 8 1.13 -5.32 15.32
CA LEU A 8 0.54 -6.48 14.64
C LEU A 8 1.61 -7.39 14.03
N ILE A 9 2.69 -6.83 13.50
CA ILE A 9 3.83 -7.59 12.97
C ILE A 9 4.53 -8.35 14.11
N ILE A 10 4.79 -7.70 15.25
CA ILE A 10 5.49 -8.31 16.39
C ILE A 10 4.64 -9.39 17.08
N SER A 11 3.33 -9.16 17.25
CA SER A 11 2.42 -10.15 17.85
C SER A 11 2.08 -11.30 16.90
N GLY A 12 1.89 -11.03 15.61
CA GLY A 12 1.47 -12.04 14.63
C GLY A 12 2.59 -13.00 14.19
N ILE A 13 3.86 -12.59 14.31
CA ILE A 13 5.01 -13.51 14.08
C ILE A 13 5.11 -14.57 15.18
N LYS A 14 4.59 -14.28 16.39
CA LYS A 14 4.67 -15.19 17.53
C LYS A 14 3.58 -16.27 17.51
N ASP A 15 2.50 -16.06 16.75
CA ASP A 15 1.35 -16.95 16.71
C ASP A 15 1.18 -17.56 15.32
N ARG A 16 1.31 -18.89 15.23
CA ARG A 16 1.46 -19.64 13.96
C ARG A 16 0.25 -19.50 13.03
N ASP A 17 -0.90 -19.12 13.57
CA ASP A 17 -2.15 -19.01 12.83
C ASP A 17 -2.42 -17.58 12.32
N THR A 18 -1.71 -16.57 12.83
CA THR A 18 -1.97 -15.15 12.49
C THR A 18 -0.93 -14.52 11.55
N TRP A 19 0.16 -15.24 11.26
CA TRP A 19 1.21 -14.77 10.36
C TRP A 19 0.71 -14.34 8.95
N PRO A 20 -0.29 -14.99 8.30
CA PRO A 20 -0.75 -14.59 6.98
C PRO A 20 -1.45 -13.23 7.02
N ALA A 21 -2.17 -12.94 8.10
CA ALA A 21 -2.80 -11.65 8.32
C ALA A 21 -1.75 -10.54 8.51
N ALA A 22 -0.68 -10.81 9.25
CA ALA A 22 0.43 -9.87 9.42
C ALA A 22 1.10 -9.54 8.07
N VAL A 23 1.34 -10.55 7.23
CA VAL A 23 1.93 -10.34 5.89
C VAL A 23 0.98 -9.60 4.96
N ALA A 24 -0.32 -9.90 4.98
CA ALA A 24 -1.33 -9.17 4.22
C ALA A 24 -1.35 -7.68 4.57
N VAL A 25 -1.28 -7.35 5.87
CA VAL A 25 -1.20 -5.97 6.35
C VAL A 25 0.09 -5.30 5.86
N CYS A 26 1.24 -5.99 5.97
CA CYS A 26 2.51 -5.49 5.45
C CYS A 26 2.45 -5.17 3.96
N LEU A 27 1.91 -6.08 3.14
CA LEU A 27 1.78 -5.89 1.69
C LEU A 27 0.89 -4.69 1.36
N LEU A 28 -0.18 -4.47 2.12
CA LEU A 28 -1.06 -3.32 1.97
C LEU A 28 -0.33 -2.00 2.29
N PHE A 29 0.41 -1.95 3.40
CA PHE A 29 1.24 -0.80 3.76
C PHE A 29 2.34 -0.53 2.72
N LEU A 30 3.01 -1.58 2.24
CA LEU A 30 4.06 -1.48 1.23
C LEU A 30 3.49 -0.94 -0.09
N SER A 31 2.31 -1.43 -0.49
CA SER A 31 1.58 -0.96 -1.66
C SER A 31 1.20 0.52 -1.54
N LEU A 32 0.68 0.94 -0.39
CA LEU A 32 0.36 2.36 -0.14
C LEU A 32 1.61 3.22 -0.23
N PHE A 33 2.70 2.79 0.41
CA PHE A 33 3.97 3.52 0.39
C PHE A 33 4.52 3.64 -1.03
N GLY A 34 4.46 2.56 -1.83
CA GLY A 34 4.85 2.55 -3.23
C GLY A 34 4.00 3.50 -4.07
N PHE A 35 2.68 3.45 -3.89
CA PHE A 35 1.74 4.33 -4.60
C PHE A 35 2.01 5.82 -4.30
N PHE A 36 2.13 6.17 -3.02
CA PHE A 36 2.42 7.55 -2.62
C PHE A 36 3.81 8.01 -3.03
N SER A 37 4.82 7.12 -3.03
CA SER A 37 6.16 7.45 -3.50
C SER A 37 6.18 7.77 -5.00
N LEU A 38 5.42 7.02 -5.81
CA LEU A 38 5.24 7.31 -7.23
C LEU A 38 4.48 8.63 -7.44
N GLY A 39 3.41 8.86 -6.68
CA GLY A 39 2.68 10.13 -6.68
C GLY A 39 3.56 11.32 -6.33
N TRP A 40 4.41 11.17 -5.30
CA TRP A 40 5.38 12.18 -4.87
C TRP A 40 6.43 12.46 -5.94
N ALA A 41 6.90 11.43 -6.65
CA ALA A 41 7.82 11.60 -7.76
C ALA A 41 7.19 12.42 -8.91
N ARG A 42 5.89 12.19 -9.23
CA ARG A 42 5.15 12.99 -10.22
C ARG A 42 5.00 14.44 -9.75
N LEU A 43 4.66 14.64 -8.48
CA LEU A 43 4.53 15.97 -7.89
C LEU A 43 5.84 16.74 -7.99
N ARG A 44 6.98 16.12 -7.64
CA ARG A 44 8.30 16.75 -7.77
C ARG A 44 8.64 17.12 -9.21
N ARG A 45 8.31 16.27 -10.18
CA ARG A 45 8.51 16.56 -11.61
C ARG A 45 7.65 17.74 -12.06
N ALA A 46 6.37 17.78 -11.68
CA ALA A 46 5.47 18.87 -12.01
C ALA A 46 5.91 20.20 -11.37
N ASN A 47 6.36 20.16 -10.12
CA ASN A 47 6.89 21.33 -9.42
C ASN A 47 8.17 21.88 -10.06
N ALA A 48 9.00 21.01 -10.66
CA ALA A 48 10.20 21.44 -11.38
C ALA A 48 9.87 22.16 -12.69
N THR A 49 8.75 21.83 -13.35
CA THR A 49 8.30 22.51 -14.57
C THR A 49 7.50 23.77 -14.31
N GLN A 50 6.65 23.77 -13.27
CA GLN A 50 5.86 24.92 -12.87
C GLN A 50 5.74 24.90 -11.34
N PRO A 51 6.15 25.96 -10.63
CA PRO A 51 6.08 26.00 -9.18
C PRO A 51 4.63 25.83 -8.72
N ILE A 52 4.38 24.84 -7.88
CA ILE A 52 3.06 24.53 -7.33
C ILE A 52 2.93 25.28 -6.00
N LEU A 53 1.94 26.16 -5.91
CA LEU A 53 1.61 26.82 -4.64
C LEU A 53 0.91 25.85 -3.70
N ALA A 54 1.22 25.92 -2.41
CA ALA A 54 0.61 25.08 -1.37
C ALA A 54 -0.91 25.28 -1.24
N THR A 55 -1.45 26.39 -1.77
CA THR A 55 -2.88 26.69 -1.83
C THR A 55 -3.61 25.89 -2.92
N GLU A 56 -2.90 25.33 -3.90
CA GLU A 56 -3.48 24.52 -4.99
C GLU A 56 -3.66 23.05 -4.56
N ILE A 57 -4.39 22.82 -3.46
CA ILE A 57 -4.58 21.47 -2.87
C ILE A 57 -5.19 20.49 -3.87
N ASP A 58 -6.14 20.94 -4.69
CA ASP A 58 -6.78 20.09 -5.70
C ASP A 58 -5.79 19.61 -6.76
N ARG A 59 -4.88 20.49 -7.19
CA ARG A 59 -3.84 20.17 -8.17
C ARG A 59 -2.81 19.21 -7.59
N VAL A 60 -2.41 19.43 -6.34
CA VAL A 60 -1.51 18.53 -5.60
C VAL A 60 -2.15 17.14 -5.51
N ARG A 61 -3.42 17.05 -5.12
CA ARG A 61 -4.16 15.78 -5.01
C ARG A 61 -4.27 15.06 -6.35
N GLN A 62 -4.58 15.79 -7.42
CA GLN A 62 -4.69 15.24 -8.76
C GLN A 62 -3.35 14.71 -9.27
N LEU A 63 -2.23 15.36 -8.95
CA LEU A 63 -0.89 14.89 -9.30
C LEU A 63 -0.42 13.69 -8.47
N LEU A 64 -0.78 13.68 -7.18
CA LEU A 64 -0.40 12.62 -6.24
C LEU A 64 -1.11 11.30 -6.57
N ILE A 65 -2.42 11.35 -6.84
CA ILE A 65 -3.19 10.18 -7.27
C ILE A 65 -2.86 9.86 -8.74
N GLY A 66 -2.79 10.90 -9.57
CA GLY A 66 -2.68 10.79 -11.02
C GLY A 66 -3.97 10.25 -11.65
N PRO A 67 -3.87 9.66 -12.85
CA PRO A 67 -5.03 9.11 -13.54
C PRO A 67 -5.68 7.97 -12.74
N ILE A 68 -7.01 7.98 -12.68
CA ILE A 68 -7.81 7.04 -11.89
C ILE A 68 -7.56 5.59 -12.34
N GLY A 69 -7.44 5.35 -13.66
CA GLY A 69 -7.22 3.99 -14.20
C GLY A 69 -6.03 3.27 -13.59
N PRO A 70 -4.80 3.81 -13.69
CA PRO A 70 -3.61 3.22 -13.07
C PRO A 70 -3.70 3.09 -11.55
N ALA A 71 -4.37 4.03 -10.87
CA ALA A 71 -4.59 3.93 -9.43
C ALA A 71 -5.48 2.74 -9.08
N VAL A 72 -6.61 2.59 -9.78
CA VAL A 72 -7.52 1.44 -9.61
C VAL A 72 -6.79 0.15 -9.93
N ALA A 73 -6.07 0.07 -11.05
CA ALA A 73 -5.31 -1.13 -11.43
C ALA A 73 -4.26 -1.51 -10.37
N TRP A 74 -3.58 -0.52 -9.78
CA TRP A 74 -2.61 -0.73 -8.70
C TRP A 74 -3.27 -1.37 -7.48
N PHE A 75 -4.35 -0.78 -6.97
CA PHE A 75 -5.03 -1.30 -5.78
C PHE A 75 -5.71 -2.64 -6.04
N VAL A 76 -6.35 -2.82 -7.20
CA VAL A 76 -6.93 -4.11 -7.59
C VAL A 76 -5.86 -5.19 -7.63
N GLY A 77 -4.70 -4.90 -8.23
CA GLY A 77 -3.55 -5.80 -8.25
C GLY A 77 -3.08 -6.17 -6.83
N THR A 78 -2.93 -5.18 -5.96
CA THR A 78 -2.56 -5.42 -4.56
C THR A 78 -3.57 -6.31 -3.83
N PHE A 79 -4.87 -6.06 -3.99
CA PHE A 79 -5.90 -6.89 -3.37
C PHE A 79 -5.88 -8.32 -3.90
N LEU A 80 -5.72 -8.51 -5.21
CA LEU A 80 -5.59 -9.85 -5.80
C LEU A 80 -4.36 -10.59 -5.27
N VAL A 81 -3.22 -9.91 -5.12
CA VAL A 81 -2.01 -10.50 -4.54
C VAL A 81 -2.23 -10.89 -3.08
N ILE A 82 -2.86 -10.03 -2.28
CA ILE A 82 -3.17 -10.32 -0.87
C ILE A 82 -4.13 -11.52 -0.76
N ILE A 83 -5.20 -11.54 -1.55
CA ILE A 83 -6.17 -12.64 -1.54
C ILE A 83 -5.50 -13.94 -1.98
N ALA A 84 -4.75 -13.92 -3.08
CA ALA A 84 -4.02 -15.10 -3.56
C ALA A 84 -3.02 -15.59 -2.52
N PHE A 85 -2.32 -14.68 -1.84
CA PHE A 85 -1.40 -15.04 -0.76
C PHE A 85 -2.11 -15.71 0.41
N VAL A 86 -3.22 -15.12 0.91
CA VAL A 86 -4.00 -15.68 2.02
C VAL A 86 -4.59 -17.05 1.66
N VAL A 87 -5.15 -17.19 0.46
CA VAL A 87 -5.69 -18.46 -0.04
C VAL A 87 -4.58 -19.51 -0.18
N ALA A 88 -3.44 -19.15 -0.76
CA ALA A 88 -2.30 -20.05 -0.90
C ALA A 88 -1.78 -20.48 0.49
N SER A 89 -1.62 -19.56 1.43
CA SER A 89 -1.15 -19.89 2.78
C SER A 89 -2.15 -20.80 3.54
N ALA A 90 -3.45 -20.62 3.34
CA ALA A 90 -4.46 -21.53 3.89
C ALA A 90 -4.43 -22.93 3.25
N LEU A 91 -4.19 -23.03 1.93
CA LEU A 91 -4.18 -24.29 1.20
C LEU A 91 -2.89 -25.09 1.38
N PHE A 92 -1.73 -24.42 1.39
CA PHE A 92 -0.41 -25.06 1.43
C PHE A 92 0.15 -25.21 2.84
N TRP A 93 -0.43 -24.53 3.82
CA TRP A 93 -0.04 -24.65 5.23
C TRP A 93 -1.26 -24.80 6.13
N PRO A 94 -2.04 -25.90 5.99
CA PRO A 94 -3.11 -26.17 6.92
C PRO A 94 -2.48 -26.28 8.32
N ALA A 95 -2.96 -25.45 9.26
CA ALA A 95 -2.65 -25.60 10.66
C ALA A 95 -3.04 -27.03 11.07
N ALA A 96 -2.02 -27.88 11.24
CA ALA A 96 -2.14 -29.22 11.77
C ALA A 96 -2.14 -29.19 13.30
#